data_AF-A0A8H4B994-F1
#
_entry.id   AF-A0A8H4B994-F1
#
_cell.length_a   1.000
_cell.length_b   1.000
_cell.length_c   1.000
_cell.angle_alpha   90.00
_cell.angle_beta   90.00
_cell.angle_gamma   90.00
#
_symmetry.space_group_name_H-M   'P 1'
#
loop_
_entity.id
_entity.type
_entity.pdbx_description
1 polymer ?
#
loop_
_entity_poly.entity_id
_entity_poly.type
_entity_poly.pdbx_seq_one_letter_code
_entity_poly.pdbx_strand_id
1 'polypeptide(L)'
;MAYADDIVCLLTSPADLDRLHSHLRMFSAASNALVNFHNISLRGSVRDYDMIWPTPLLQHRITSWHDATSAFPVRYLGFPLYTSVAQRNSFLDQLLAKVRVGCQIHKQRGLSVRGRATVLNSLVLSKLWHVLRVVTVPMSFLDSIQSVISQFIDFRISPKIGHPTFFSSRRSGGLGILNPKLQQGALQLRWLDPLLSMS
;
A
#
# COMPACT_ATOMS: atom_id res chain seq x y z
N MET A 1 -8.60 12.54 -8.56
CA MET A 1 -7.13 12.57 -8.39
C MET A 1 -6.50 12.10 -9.69
N ALA A 2 -5.43 12.74 -10.14
CA ALA A 2 -4.75 12.36 -11.37
C ALA A 2 -3.23 12.38 -11.17
N TYR A 3 -2.54 11.41 -11.76
CA TYR A 3 -1.10 11.34 -11.80
C TYR A 3 -0.68 10.75 -13.15
N ALA A 4 0.03 11.53 -13.97
CA ALA A 4 0.27 11.18 -15.37
C ALA A 4 -1.04 10.81 -16.07
N ASP A 5 -1.12 9.60 -16.63
CA ASP A 5 -2.29 9.01 -17.29
C ASP A 5 -3.26 8.29 -16.34
N ASP A 6 -2.83 7.99 -15.11
CA ASP A 6 -3.67 7.34 -14.11
C ASP A 6 -4.63 8.35 -13.45
N ILE A 7 -5.93 8.17 -13.67
CA ILE A 7 -6.99 9.00 -13.07
C ILE A 7 -7.88 8.15 -12.17
N VAL A 8 -8.11 8.64 -10.95
CA VAL A 8 -9.12 8.11 -10.02
C VAL A 8 -10.23 9.13 -9.83
N CYS A 9 -11.44 8.71 -10.19
CA CYS A 9 -12.67 9.45 -9.98
C CYS A 9 -13.44 8.83 -8.81
N LEU A 10 -13.93 9.68 -7.92
CA LEU A 10 -14.84 9.28 -6.85
C LEU A 10 -16.25 9.68 -7.30
N LEU A 11 -17.13 8.70 -7.44
CA LEU A 11 -18.48 8.90 -7.94
C LEU A 11 -19.47 8.60 -6.83
N THR A 12 -20.52 9.42 -6.71
CA THR A 12 -21.55 9.26 -5.68
C THR A 12 -22.82 8.66 -6.27
N SER A 13 -23.10 8.93 -7.56
CA SER A 13 -24.29 8.45 -8.25
C SER A 13 -23.98 7.97 -9.68
N PRO A 14 -24.86 7.15 -10.29
CA PRO A 14 -24.76 6.81 -11.71
C PRO A 14 -24.79 8.02 -12.65
N ALA A 15 -25.50 9.09 -12.28
CA ALA A 15 -25.51 10.33 -13.07
C ALA A 15 -24.12 10.99 -13.14
N ASP A 16 -23.28 10.83 -12.11
CA ASP A 16 -21.91 11.30 -12.13
C ASP A 16 -21.05 10.50 -13.10
N LEU A 17 -21.35 9.20 -13.27
CA LEU A 17 -20.68 8.35 -14.27
C LEU A 17 -21.02 8.81 -15.69
N ASP A 18 -22.28 9.13 -15.96
CA ASP A 18 -22.71 9.66 -17.26
C ASP A 18 -22.00 10.99 -17.59
N ARG A 19 -21.93 11.89 -16.61
CA ARG A 19 -21.21 13.16 -16.72
C ARG A 19 -19.73 12.94 -16.97
N LEU A 20 -19.10 12.05 -16.20
CA LEU A 20 -17.69 11.71 -16.38
C LEU A 20 -17.43 11.18 -17.79
N HIS A 21 -18.27 10.28 -18.29
CA HIS A 21 -18.11 9.73 -19.64
C HIS A 21 -18.28 10.77 -20.73
N SER A 22 -19.25 11.69 -20.57
CA SER A 22 -19.45 12.81 -21.49
C SER A 22 -18.19 13.70 -21.57
N HIS A 23 -17.62 14.05 -20.42
CA HIS A 23 -16.38 14.85 -20.36
C HIS A 23 -15.18 14.10 -20.94
N LEU A 24 -15.03 12.81 -20.64
CA LEU A 24 -13.95 11.99 -21.18
C LEU A 24 -14.05 11.80 -22.70
N ARG A 25 -15.27 11.69 -23.25
CA ARG A 25 -15.49 11.68 -24.71
C ARG A 25 -15.11 13.00 -25.36
N MET A 26 -15.50 14.13 -24.77
CA MET A 26 -15.14 15.45 -25.28
C MET A 26 -13.62 15.64 -25.25
N PHE A 27 -12.98 15.27 -24.14
CA PHE A 27 -11.53 15.29 -24.01
C PHE A 27 -10.85 14.40 -25.05
N SER A 28 -11.33 13.16 -25.23
CA SER A 28 -10.83 12.21 -26.23
C SER A 28 -10.95 12.76 -27.65
N ALA A 29 -12.08 13.37 -27.99
CA ALA A 29 -12.29 13.99 -29.30
C ALA A 29 -11.36 15.20 -29.55
N ALA A 30 -11.13 16.03 -28.52
CA ALA A 30 -10.28 17.22 -28.65
C ALA A 30 -8.77 16.89 -28.66
N SER A 31 -8.35 15.86 -27.91
CA SER A 31 -6.95 15.49 -27.73
C SER A 31 -6.49 14.31 -28.60
N ASN A 32 -7.44 13.61 -29.23
CA ASN A 32 -7.24 12.32 -29.90
C ASN A 32 -6.68 11.22 -28.97
N ALA A 33 -6.82 11.38 -27.64
CA ALA A 33 -6.40 10.40 -26.65
C ALA A 33 -7.49 9.33 -26.45
N LEU A 34 -7.08 8.06 -26.31
CA LEU A 34 -7.98 6.96 -26.03
C LEU A 34 -8.08 6.71 -24.51
N VAL A 35 -9.30 6.73 -23.98
CA VAL A 35 -9.57 6.53 -22.55
C VAL A 35 -9.79 5.05 -22.27
N ASN A 36 -8.98 4.48 -21.37
CA ASN A 36 -9.09 3.10 -20.93
C ASN A 36 -9.68 3.03 -19.51
N PHE A 37 -10.86 2.43 -19.37
CA PHE A 37 -11.46 2.16 -18.06
C PHE A 37 -10.93 0.83 -17.53
N HIS A 38 -9.79 0.88 -16.84
CA HIS A 38 -9.12 -0.36 -16.45
C HIS A 38 -9.71 -0.99 -15.19
N ASN A 39 -10.12 -0.20 -14.18
CA ASN A 39 -10.68 -0.72 -12.93
C ASN A 39 -11.60 0.31 -12.24
N ILE A 40 -12.82 -0.09 -11.88
CA ILE A 40 -13.72 0.69 -11.03
C ILE A 40 -13.79 0.05 -9.65
N SER A 41 -13.67 0.85 -8.59
CA SER A 41 -13.89 0.39 -7.21
C SER A 41 -15.16 1.00 -6.65
N LEU A 42 -16.07 0.16 -6.17
CA LEU A 42 -17.36 0.55 -5.60
C LEU A 42 -17.29 0.46 -4.07
N ARG A 43 -17.66 1.54 -3.36
CA ARG A 43 -17.51 1.64 -1.89
C ARG A 43 -18.82 2.00 -1.17
N GLY A 44 -19.31 1.09 -0.32
CA GLY A 44 -20.45 1.24 0.62
C GLY A 44 -21.16 -0.09 0.95
N SER A 45 -22.50 -0.14 1.08
CA SER A 45 -23.24 -1.39 1.41
C SER A 45 -23.43 -2.34 0.21
N VAL A 46 -23.12 -3.63 0.38
CA VAL A 46 -23.25 -4.70 -0.65
C VAL A 46 -24.64 -4.70 -1.32
N ARG A 47 -25.71 -4.46 -0.55
CA ARG A 47 -27.09 -4.48 -1.07
C ARG A 47 -27.41 -3.31 -2.02
N ASP A 48 -26.76 -2.17 -1.84
CA ASP A 48 -26.99 -0.99 -2.68
C ASP A 48 -26.23 -1.11 -4.02
N TYR A 49 -25.12 -1.86 -4.08
CA TYR A 49 -24.34 -2.03 -5.31
C TYR A 49 -25.00 -2.92 -6.33
N ASP A 50 -25.43 -4.12 -5.93
CA ASP A 50 -25.97 -5.12 -6.86
C ASP A 50 -27.24 -4.66 -7.57
N MET A 51 -27.95 -3.66 -7.02
CA MET A 51 -29.14 -3.08 -7.66
C MET A 51 -28.87 -1.83 -8.48
N ILE A 52 -27.94 -0.94 -8.08
CA ILE A 52 -27.85 0.40 -8.67
C ILE A 52 -26.78 0.50 -9.76
N TRP A 53 -25.64 -0.18 -9.59
CA TRP A 53 -24.45 0.03 -10.43
C TRP A 53 -24.28 -0.90 -11.64
N PRO A 54 -24.77 -2.16 -11.65
CA PRO A 54 -24.55 -3.07 -12.79
C PRO A 54 -25.07 -2.52 -14.11
N THR A 55 -26.30 -2.00 -14.13
CA THR A 55 -26.93 -1.51 -15.36
C THR A 55 -26.20 -0.29 -15.95
N PRO A 56 -25.91 0.79 -15.17
CA PRO A 56 -25.13 1.93 -15.68
C PRO A 56 -23.71 1.56 -16.12
N LEU A 57 -23.03 0.66 -15.41
CA LEU A 57 -21.68 0.23 -15.77
C LEU A 57 -21.67 -0.51 -17.12
N LEU A 58 -22.61 -1.43 -17.33
CA LEU A 58 -22.75 -2.17 -18.59
C LEU A 58 -23.10 -1.26 -19.76
N GLN A 59 -23.93 -0.23 -19.55
CA GLN A 59 -24.26 0.77 -20.58
C GLN A 59 -23.00 1.50 -21.09
N HIS A 60 -22.02 1.73 -20.22
CA HIS A 60 -20.74 2.33 -20.59
C HIS A 60 -19.66 1.31 -20.98
N ARG A 61 -20.04 0.04 -21.21
CA ARG A 61 -19.15 -1.08 -21.57
C ARG A 61 -18.07 -1.38 -20.53
N ILE A 62 -18.34 -1.08 -19.26
CA ILE A 62 -17.46 -1.43 -18.15
C ILE A 62 -17.87 -2.81 -17.65
N THR A 63 -17.05 -3.81 -17.96
CA THR A 63 -17.33 -5.23 -17.63
C THR A 63 -16.56 -5.73 -16.41
N SER A 64 -15.63 -4.93 -15.88
CA SER A 64 -14.83 -5.28 -14.72
C SER A 64 -14.90 -4.17 -13.66
N TRP A 65 -15.35 -4.54 -12.47
CA TRP A 65 -15.36 -3.69 -11.29
C TRP A 65 -14.98 -4.50 -10.06
N HIS A 66 -14.50 -3.79 -9.04
CA HIS A 66 -14.18 -4.32 -7.74
C HIS A 66 -15.18 -3.77 -6.73
N ASP A 67 -15.63 -4.66 -5.86
CA ASP A 67 -16.57 -4.39 -4.78
C ASP A 67 -15.99 -4.92 -3.45
N ALA A 68 -16.79 -4.96 -2.38
CA ALA A 68 -16.35 -5.49 -1.09
C ALA A 68 -16.13 -7.01 -1.09
N THR A 69 -16.76 -7.75 -2.02
CA THR A 69 -16.67 -9.22 -2.14
C THR A 69 -15.43 -9.67 -2.93
N SER A 70 -14.88 -8.78 -3.76
CA SER A 70 -13.68 -9.01 -4.54
C SER A 70 -12.48 -9.39 -3.66
N ALA A 71 -11.73 -10.42 -4.06
CA ALA A 71 -10.62 -10.97 -3.26
C ALA A 71 -9.44 -9.99 -3.04
N PHE A 72 -9.25 -9.05 -3.97
CA PHE A 72 -8.15 -8.09 -3.95
C PHE A 72 -8.64 -6.66 -4.14
N PRO A 73 -8.02 -5.68 -3.45
CA PRO A 73 -8.35 -4.27 -3.64
C PRO A 73 -7.74 -3.71 -4.92
N VAL A 74 -8.42 -2.73 -5.50
CA VAL A 74 -7.86 -1.88 -6.56
C VAL A 74 -6.64 -1.13 -6.03
N ARG A 75 -5.61 -0.95 -6.86
CA ARG A 75 -4.40 -0.22 -6.49
C ARG A 75 -4.30 1.05 -7.31
N TYR A 76 -4.05 2.17 -6.64
CA TYR A 76 -3.72 3.44 -7.28
C TYR A 76 -2.37 3.92 -6.77
N LEU A 77 -1.40 4.12 -7.67
CA LEU A 77 -0.01 4.50 -7.32
C LEU A 77 0.66 3.58 -6.27
N GLY A 78 0.27 2.30 -6.26
CA GLY A 78 0.73 1.30 -5.30
C GLY A 78 -0.02 1.29 -3.96
N PHE A 79 -0.97 2.20 -3.73
CA PHE A 79 -1.83 2.23 -2.54
C PHE A 79 -3.10 1.40 -2.75
N PRO A 80 -3.47 0.53 -1.79
CA PRO A 80 -4.70 -0.25 -1.89
C PRO A 80 -5.92 0.60 -1.54
N LEU A 81 -6.93 0.57 -2.42
CA LEU A 81 -8.27 1.09 -2.19
C LEU A 81 -9.18 -0.06 -1.79
N TYR A 82 -9.00 -0.59 -0.57
CA TYR A 82 -9.84 -1.67 -0.05
C TYR A 82 -11.17 -1.14 0.47
N THR A 83 -12.23 -1.91 0.24
CA THR A 83 -13.60 -1.64 0.70
C THR A 83 -14.06 -2.66 1.74
N SER A 84 -13.28 -3.74 1.95
CA SER A 84 -13.52 -4.74 2.99
C SER A 84 -12.26 -5.09 3.81
N VAL A 85 -12.47 -5.65 5.00
CA VAL A 85 -11.38 -6.14 5.87
C VAL A 85 -10.64 -7.31 5.23
N ALA A 86 -11.34 -8.16 4.47
CA ALA A 86 -10.74 -9.30 3.76
C ALA A 86 -9.72 -8.81 2.72
N GLN A 87 -10.08 -7.80 1.93
CA GLN A 87 -9.16 -7.18 0.95
C GLN A 87 -7.95 -6.54 1.61
N ARG A 88 -8.15 -5.84 2.74
CA ARG A 88 -7.05 -5.27 3.52
C ARG A 88 -6.09 -6.38 3.95
N ASN A 89 -6.61 -7.44 4.56
CA ASN A 89 -5.77 -8.53 5.07
C ASN A 89 -5.01 -9.22 3.91
N SER A 90 -5.69 -9.53 2.81
CA SER A 90 -5.09 -10.12 1.60
C SER A 90 -3.96 -9.25 1.03
N PHE A 91 -4.14 -7.93 0.99
CA PHE A 91 -3.09 -7.00 0.58
C PHE A 91 -1.90 -7.00 1.55
N LEU A 92 -2.16 -6.99 2.86
CA LEU A 92 -1.12 -7.03 3.88
C LEU A 92 -0.33 -8.34 3.81
N ASP A 93 -0.98 -9.48 3.59
CA ASP A 93 -0.32 -10.76 3.42
C ASP A 93 0.63 -10.76 2.22
N GLN A 94 0.19 -10.19 1.09
CA GLN A 94 1.07 -10.01 -0.07
C GLN A 94 2.25 -9.08 0.21
N LEU A 95 2.03 -8.00 0.97
CA LEU A 95 3.09 -7.06 1.35
C LEU A 95 4.12 -7.74 2.26
N LEU A 96 3.67 -8.52 3.24
CA LEU A 96 4.52 -9.31 4.12
C LEU A 96 5.31 -10.36 3.33
N ALA A 97 4.66 -11.04 2.38
CA ALA A 97 5.33 -12.00 1.50
C ALA A 97 6.44 -11.34 0.68
N LYS A 98 6.21 -10.14 0.13
CA LYS A 98 7.26 -9.37 -0.60
C LYS A 98 8.45 -9.04 0.30
N VAL A 99 8.21 -8.64 1.55
CA VAL A 99 9.28 -8.38 2.52
C VAL A 99 10.08 -9.66 2.82
N ARG A 100 9.39 -10.79 3.04
CA ARG A 100 10.03 -12.11 3.25
C ARG A 100 10.88 -12.53 2.06
N VAL A 101 10.36 -12.43 0.85
CA VAL A 101 11.08 -12.75 -0.39
C VAL A 101 12.32 -11.86 -0.54
N GLY A 102 12.18 -10.55 -0.31
CA GLY A 102 13.32 -9.62 -0.32
C GLY A 102 14.41 -10.03 0.67
N CYS A 103 14.05 -10.32 1.91
CA CYS A 103 14.99 -10.84 2.91
C CYS A 103 15.65 -12.14 2.44
N GLN A 104 14.90 -13.09 1.89
CA GLN A 104 15.41 -14.39 1.46
C GLN A 104 16.43 -14.28 0.31
N ILE A 105 16.15 -13.43 -0.68
CA ILE A 105 17.08 -13.17 -1.81
C ILE A 105 18.41 -12.61 -1.28
N HIS A 106 18.36 -11.67 -0.34
CA HIS A 106 19.57 -11.06 0.19
C HIS A 106 20.30 -11.91 1.23
N LYS A 107 19.60 -12.86 1.86
CA LYS A 107 20.17 -13.80 2.83
C LYS A 107 21.20 -14.74 2.21
N GLN A 108 21.05 -15.04 0.92
CA GLN A 108 21.95 -15.92 0.17
C GLN A 108 23.31 -15.26 -0.17
N ARG A 109 23.47 -13.94 0.02
CA ARG A 109 24.63 -13.17 -0.44
C ARG A 109 25.80 -13.09 0.55
N GLY A 110 25.82 -13.90 1.60
CA GLY A 110 26.94 -13.93 2.56
C GLY A 110 27.21 -12.61 3.29
N LEU A 111 26.17 -11.80 3.53
CA LEU A 111 26.31 -10.44 4.08
C LEU A 111 26.66 -10.44 5.57
N SER A 112 27.53 -9.51 5.98
CA SER A 112 27.76 -9.21 7.39
C SER A 112 26.49 -8.69 8.08
N VAL A 113 26.45 -8.69 9.41
CA VAL A 113 25.30 -8.17 10.19
C VAL A 113 24.97 -6.72 9.80
N ARG A 114 26.01 -5.89 9.66
CA ARG A 114 25.89 -4.49 9.23
C ARG A 114 25.47 -4.36 7.76
N GLY A 115 25.95 -5.25 6.90
CA GLY A 115 25.52 -5.33 5.51
C GLY A 115 24.03 -5.66 5.40
N ARG A 116 23.56 -6.63 6.19
CA ARG A 116 22.13 -6.99 6.28
C ARG A 116 21.28 -5.84 6.80
N ALA A 117 21.70 -5.15 7.86
CA ALA A 117 20.99 -3.97 8.36
C ALA A 117 20.87 -2.87 7.28
N THR A 118 21.92 -2.67 6.49
CA THR A 118 21.95 -1.67 5.40
C THR A 118 20.99 -2.05 4.27
N VAL A 119 21.04 -3.31 3.82
CA VAL A 119 20.12 -3.85 2.80
C VAL A 119 18.67 -3.77 3.28
N LEU A 120 18.42 -4.12 4.53
CA LEU A 120 17.09 -4.11 5.11
C LEU A 120 16.49 -2.69 5.07
N ASN A 121 17.21 -1.68 5.58
CA ASN A 121 16.73 -0.30 5.58
C ASN A 121 16.56 0.27 4.16
N SER A 122 17.50 -0.02 3.26
CA SER A 122 17.59 0.69 1.97
C SER A 122 16.75 0.02 0.87
N LEU A 123 16.63 -1.31 0.89
CA LEU A 123 16.03 -2.07 -0.22
C LEU A 123 14.71 -2.75 0.18
N VAL A 124 14.68 -3.40 1.34
CA VAL A 124 13.53 -4.22 1.74
C VAL A 124 12.44 -3.34 2.35
N LEU A 125 12.80 -2.57 3.39
CA LEU A 125 11.85 -1.75 4.13
C LEU A 125 11.48 -0.46 3.41
N SER A 126 12.31 0.03 2.47
CA SER A 126 11.97 1.21 1.67
C SER A 126 10.64 1.06 0.91
N LYS A 127 10.35 -0.15 0.40
CA LYS A 127 9.06 -0.46 -0.23
C LYS A 127 7.89 -0.49 0.76
N LEU A 128 8.15 -0.91 1.99
CA LEU A 128 7.14 -0.90 3.06
C LEU A 128 6.79 0.54 3.47
N TRP A 129 7.79 1.41 3.59
CA TRP A 129 7.59 2.82 3.94
C TRP A 129 6.72 3.57 2.94
N HIS A 130 6.84 3.26 1.65
CA HIS A 130 5.97 3.84 0.62
C HIS A 130 4.49 3.61 0.95
N VAL A 131 4.13 2.41 1.41
CA VAL A 131 2.75 2.06 1.74
C VAL A 131 2.33 2.63 3.10
N LEU A 132 3.15 2.44 4.15
CA LEU A 132 2.80 2.83 5.52
C LEU A 132 2.65 4.35 5.73
N ARG A 133 3.24 5.17 4.84
CA ARG A 133 3.08 6.63 4.90
C ARG A 133 1.62 7.09 4.72
N VAL A 134 0.79 6.29 4.04
CA VAL A 134 -0.64 6.59 3.79
C VAL A 134 -1.55 5.59 4.50
N VAL A 135 -1.17 4.31 4.53
CA VAL A 135 -2.02 3.24 5.04
C VAL A 135 -1.64 2.89 6.46
N THR A 136 -2.59 3.07 7.39
CA THR A 136 -2.47 2.57 8.75
C THR A 136 -2.77 1.08 8.79
N VAL A 137 -1.84 0.29 9.33
CA VAL A 137 -1.96 -1.17 9.42
C VAL A 137 -2.11 -1.63 10.86
N PRO A 138 -2.69 -2.83 11.10
CA PRO A 138 -2.79 -3.39 12.44
C PRO A 138 -1.42 -3.62 13.09
N MET A 139 -1.35 -3.51 14.42
CA MET A 139 -0.11 -3.78 15.17
C MET A 139 0.43 -5.19 14.96
N SER A 140 -0.45 -6.19 14.83
CA SER A 140 -0.09 -7.59 14.55
C SER A 140 0.69 -7.75 13.23
N PHE A 141 0.41 -6.92 12.23
CA PHE A 141 1.17 -6.89 10.99
C PHE A 141 2.58 -6.33 11.23
N LEU A 142 2.70 -5.25 12.01
CA LEU A 142 4.00 -4.67 12.34
C LEU A 142 4.85 -5.61 13.19
N ASP A 143 4.24 -6.39 14.09
CA ASP A 143 4.89 -7.47 14.84
C ASP A 143 5.42 -8.55 13.89
N SER A 144 4.62 -8.93 12.88
CA SER A 144 5.03 -9.88 11.85
C SER A 144 6.23 -9.37 11.04
N ILE A 145 6.26 -8.08 10.69
CA ILE A 145 7.40 -7.45 10.03
C ILE A 145 8.63 -7.46 10.94
N GLN A 146 8.50 -7.07 12.22
CA GLN A 146 9.60 -7.11 13.17
C GLN A 146 10.17 -8.53 13.34
N SER A 147 9.32 -9.56 13.34
CA SER A 147 9.76 -10.96 13.37
C SER A 147 10.60 -11.31 12.13
N VAL A 148 10.17 -10.90 10.93
CA VAL A 148 10.94 -11.12 9.68
C VAL A 148 12.27 -10.36 9.70
N ILE A 149 12.29 -9.14 10.24
CA ILE A 149 13.52 -8.35 10.44
C ILE A 149 14.51 -9.12 11.33
N SER A 150 14.06 -9.57 12.51
CA SER A 150 14.91 -10.30 13.44
C SER A 150 15.45 -11.58 12.82
N GLN A 151 14.60 -12.37 12.15
CA GLN A 151 15.03 -13.60 11.47
C GLN A 151 16.08 -13.37 10.38
N PHE A 152 16.00 -12.24 9.68
CA PHE A 152 16.97 -11.89 8.65
C PHE A 152 18.31 -11.47 9.24
N ILE A 153 18.30 -10.62 10.28
CA ILE A 153 19.53 -10.13 10.91
C ILE A 153 20.21 -11.20 11.77
N ASP A 154 19.46 -12.00 12.52
CA ASP A 154 20.00 -13.07 13.37
C ASP A 154 20.40 -14.32 12.58
N PHE A 155 20.24 -14.33 11.25
CA PHE A 155 20.62 -15.50 10.46
C PHE A 155 22.11 -15.85 10.69
N ARG A 156 22.35 -17.10 11.16
CA ARG A 156 23.66 -17.64 11.54
C ARG A 156 24.38 -16.84 12.64
N ILE A 157 23.65 -16.19 13.53
CA ILE A 157 24.20 -15.53 14.73
C ILE A 157 23.74 -16.29 15.98
N SER A 158 24.68 -16.55 16.89
CA SER A 158 24.40 -17.04 18.25
C SER A 158 25.41 -16.40 19.22
N PRO A 159 24.98 -15.81 20.35
CA PRO A 159 23.59 -15.59 20.78
C PRO A 159 22.86 -14.54 19.91
N LYS A 160 21.53 -14.60 19.88
CA LYS A 160 20.70 -13.65 19.13
C LYS A 160 20.86 -12.23 19.66
N ILE A 161 20.76 -11.25 18.76
CA ILE A 161 20.84 -9.84 19.15
C ILE A 161 19.52 -9.43 19.82
N GLY A 162 19.58 -8.63 20.88
CA GLY A 162 18.38 -8.13 21.55
C GLY A 162 17.60 -7.12 20.70
N HIS A 163 16.27 -7.17 20.77
CA HIS A 163 15.37 -6.21 20.09
C HIS A 163 15.79 -4.73 20.23
N PRO A 164 16.17 -4.23 21.43
CA PRO A 164 16.62 -2.85 21.60
C PRO A 164 17.88 -2.49 20.81
N THR A 165 18.78 -3.45 20.60
CA THR A 165 20.05 -3.25 19.91
C THR A 165 19.88 -3.12 18.40
N PHE A 166 18.87 -3.75 17.79
CA PHE A 166 18.60 -3.59 16.36
C PHE A 166 18.22 -2.15 16.01
N PHE A 167 17.32 -1.56 16.81
CA PHE A 167 16.74 -0.26 16.53
C PHE A 167 17.55 0.91 17.11
N SER A 168 18.44 0.64 18.07
CA SER A 168 19.37 1.63 18.61
C SER A 168 20.28 2.22 17.53
N SER A 169 20.69 3.47 17.74
CA SER A 169 21.58 4.18 16.82
C SER A 169 22.94 3.47 16.70
N ARG A 170 23.62 3.69 15.57
CA ARG A 170 24.99 3.19 15.37
C ARG A 170 26.00 3.81 16.33
N ARG A 171 25.75 5.05 16.77
CA ARG A 171 26.61 5.77 17.73
C ARG A 171 26.54 5.15 19.13
N SER A 172 25.41 4.54 19.46
CA SER A 172 25.17 3.86 20.74
C SER A 172 25.37 2.33 20.64
N GLY A 173 26.14 1.85 19.66
CA GLY A 173 26.45 0.42 19.48
C GLY A 173 25.33 -0.43 18.87
N GLY A 174 24.25 0.18 18.37
CA GLY A 174 23.15 -0.51 17.69
C GLY A 174 23.33 -0.64 16.18
N LEU A 175 22.34 -1.26 15.51
CA LEU A 175 22.38 -1.46 14.05
C LEU A 175 21.74 -0.32 13.25
N GLY A 176 20.97 0.55 13.90
CA GLY A 176 20.25 1.66 13.27
C GLY A 176 19.15 1.20 12.31
N ILE A 177 18.53 0.05 12.57
CA ILE A 177 17.37 -0.41 11.80
C ILE A 177 16.16 0.44 12.20
N LEU A 178 15.35 0.83 11.23
CA LEU A 178 14.15 1.61 11.52
C LEU A 178 13.07 0.70 12.14
N ASN A 179 12.56 1.09 13.31
CA ASN A 179 11.48 0.37 13.98
C ASN A 179 10.17 0.60 13.21
N PRO A 180 9.52 -0.44 12.64
CA PRO A 180 8.30 -0.27 11.84
C PRO A 180 7.16 0.43 12.57
N LYS A 181 7.03 0.22 13.90
CA LYS A 181 5.99 0.83 14.73
C LYS A 181 6.17 2.34 14.83
N LEU A 182 7.38 2.78 15.15
CA LEU A 182 7.72 4.20 15.23
C LEU A 182 7.72 4.85 13.85
N GLN A 183 8.24 4.14 12.84
CA GLN A 183 8.35 4.66 11.48
C GLN A 183 6.99 4.93 10.85
N GLN A 184 5.98 4.09 11.06
CA GLN A 184 4.61 4.38 10.59
C GLN A 184 4.11 5.70 11.17
N GLY A 185 4.18 5.85 12.50
CA GLY A 185 3.75 7.07 13.18
C GLY A 185 4.48 8.31 12.67
N ALA A 186 5.81 8.24 12.55
CA ALA A 186 6.61 9.35 12.05
C ALA A 186 6.27 9.74 10.60
N LEU A 187 6.04 8.76 9.72
CA LEU A 187 5.68 9.02 8.33
C LEU A 187 4.29 9.65 8.21
N GLN A 188 3.33 9.21 9.02
CA GLN A 188 1.97 9.75 9.01
C GLN A 188 1.90 11.13 9.65
N LEU A 189 2.64 11.34 10.75
CA LEU A 189 2.73 12.63 11.43
C LEU A 189 3.23 13.72 10.47
N ARG A 190 4.23 13.42 9.62
CA ARG A 190 4.73 14.35 8.60
C ARG A 190 3.62 14.90 7.67
N TRP A 191 2.56 14.13 7.41
CA TRP A 191 1.41 14.57 6.61
C TRP A 191 0.36 15.31 7.44
N LEU A 192 0.27 15.00 8.73
CA LEU A 192 -0.68 15.63 9.66
C LEU A 192 -0.16 16.99 10.17
N ASP A 193 1.15 17.14 10.36
CA ASP A 193 1.75 18.36 10.93
C ASP A 193 1.30 19.64 10.19
N PRO A 194 1.31 19.72 8.84
CA PRO A 194 0.82 20.90 8.15
C PRO A 194 -0.66 21.18 8.44
N LEU A 195 -1.50 20.15 8.53
CA LEU A 195 -2.93 20.27 8.80
C LEU A 195 -3.22 20.75 10.22
N LEU A 196 -2.42 20.28 11.19
CA LEU A 196 -2.52 20.65 12.59
C LEU A 196 -1.90 22.03 12.88
N SER A 197 -0.91 22.45 12.09
CA SER A 197 -0.28 23.78 12.21
C SER A 197 -1.11 24.92 11.60
N MET A 198 -2.17 24.59 10.86
CA MET A 198 -3.10 25.53 10.24
C MET A 198 -4.32 25.86 11.13
N SER A 199 -4.44 25.23 12.31
CA SER A 199 -5.45 25.54 13.34
C SER A 199 -4.86 26.36 14.48
#